data_AF-A0A842YBJ0-F1
#
_entry.id   AF-A0A842YBJ0-F1
#
_cell.length_a   1.000
_cell.length_b   1.000
_cell.length_c   1.000
_cell.angle_alpha   90.00
_cell.angle_beta   90.00
_cell.angle_gamma   90.00
#
_symmetry.space_group_name_H-M   'P 1'
#
loop_
_entity.id
_entity.type
_entity.pdbx_description
1 polymer ?
#
loop_
_entity_poly.entity_id
_entity_poly.type
_entity_poly.pdbx_seq_one_letter_code
_entity_poly.pdbx_strand_id
1 'polypeptide(L)'
;MKSSPIPFQSTLKVKGGFLLWFLRLPPSHLSTFLAYLQEHVTDLNLSILDYLSSQVYGVWSGAFNESKRLWIDTPKFMVHDVLKSLRIHK
;
A
#
# COMPACT_ATOMS: atom_id res chain seq x y z
N MET A 1 10.78 16.07 21.04
CA MET A 1 9.45 15.43 21.00
C MET A 1 9.62 14.04 20.42
N LYS A 2 9.22 12.98 21.14
CA LYS A 2 9.21 11.62 20.58
C LYS A 2 8.12 11.56 19.51
N SER A 3 8.45 11.80 18.25
CA SER A 3 7.57 11.45 17.15
C SER A 3 7.69 9.94 16.97
N SER A 4 6.85 9.18 17.66
CA SER A 4 6.54 7.82 17.23
C SER A 4 5.50 7.96 16.12
N PRO A 5 5.88 8.04 14.83
CA PRO A 5 4.89 8.05 13.77
C PRO A 5 4.07 6.77 13.90
N ILE A 6 2.78 6.87 13.57
CA ILE A 6 1.94 5.69 13.43
C ILE A 6 2.69 4.73 12.48
N PRO A 7 2.96 3.47 12.86
CA PRO A 7 3.84 2.57 12.10
C PRO A 7 3.18 2.04 10.81
N PHE A 8 2.10 2.68 10.39
CA PHE A 8 1.19 2.27 9.34
C PHE A 8 0.91 3.46 8.43
N GLN A 9 0.75 3.19 7.14
CA GLN A 9 0.32 4.23 6.21
C GLN A 9 -1.06 4.74 6.64
N SER A 10 -1.13 6.03 6.94
CA SER A 10 -2.34 6.67 7.43
C SER A 10 -2.51 8.03 6.78
N THR A 11 -3.77 8.37 6.49
CA THR A 11 -4.15 9.69 5.97
C THR A 11 -5.37 10.16 6.73
N LEU A 12 -5.23 11.26 7.45
CA LEU A 12 -6.29 11.87 8.24
C LEU A 12 -6.78 13.15 7.57
N LYS A 13 -8.09 13.33 7.45
CA LYS A 13 -8.72 14.57 7.01
C LYS A 13 -9.86 14.94 7.96
N VAL A 14 -10.00 16.23 8.24
CA VAL A 14 -11.13 16.76 9.00
C VAL A 14 -12.02 17.54 8.05
N LYS A 15 -13.32 17.25 8.02
CA LYS A 15 -14.28 17.95 7.17
C LYS A 15 -15.65 18.03 7.85
N GLY A 16 -16.14 19.25 8.07
CA GLY A 16 -17.50 19.49 8.58
C GLY A 16 -17.79 18.83 9.93
N GLY A 17 -16.82 18.81 10.85
CA GLY A 17 -16.95 18.14 12.16
C GLY A 17 -16.68 16.63 12.13
N PHE A 18 -16.50 16.04 10.95
CA PHE A 18 -16.14 14.63 10.81
C PHE A 18 -14.63 14.43 10.71
N LEU A 19 -14.18 13.34 11.32
CA LEU A 19 -12.84 12.81 11.18
C LEU A 19 -12.87 11.67 10.15
N LEU A 20 -12.25 11.90 9.01
CA LEU A 20 -12.12 10.93 7.91
C LEU A 20 -10.71 10.34 7.94
N TRP A 21 -10.61 9.09 8.38
CA TRP A 21 -9.32 8.45 8.58
C TRP A 21 -9.15 7.20 7.71
N PHE A 22 -8.17 7.25 6.81
CA PHE A 22 -7.69 6.08 6.09
C PHE A 22 -6.49 5.48 6.82
N LEU A 23 -6.53 4.16 7.03
CA LEU A 23 -5.48 3.39 7.73
C LEU A 23 -5.21 2.08 6.98
N ARG A 24 -3.94 1.80 6.72
CA ARG A 24 -3.48 0.45 6.31
C ARG A 24 -2.88 -0.26 7.51
N LEU A 25 -3.73 -0.96 8.25
CA LEU A 25 -3.36 -1.64 9.49
C LEU A 25 -3.35 -3.17 9.28
N PRO A 26 -2.40 -3.91 9.89
CA PRO A 26 -2.47 -5.37 9.95
C PRO A 26 -3.77 -5.82 10.63
N PRO A 27 -4.46 -6.85 10.10
CA PRO A 27 -5.75 -7.30 10.63
C PRO A 27 -5.72 -7.61 12.14
N SER A 28 -4.58 -8.09 12.65
CA SER A 28 -4.36 -8.42 14.07
C SER A 28 -4.53 -7.24 15.03
N HIS A 29 -4.41 -6.00 14.56
CA HIS A 29 -4.54 -4.80 15.40
C HIS A 29 -5.91 -4.14 15.29
N LEU A 30 -6.80 -4.60 14.41
CA LEU A 30 -8.04 -3.92 14.09
C LEU A 30 -8.97 -3.84 15.30
N SER A 31 -9.16 -4.97 16.00
CA SER A 31 -10.05 -5.05 17.16
C SER A 31 -9.61 -4.11 18.29
N THR A 32 -8.33 -4.14 18.67
CA THR A 32 -7.76 -3.25 19.69
C THR A 32 -7.90 -1.78 19.31
N PHE A 33 -7.68 -1.47 18.04
CA PHE A 33 -7.79 -0.10 17.55
C PHE A 33 -9.24 0.42 17.55
N LEU A 34 -10.20 -0.42 17.13
CA LEU A 34 -11.62 -0.07 17.15
C LEU A 34 -12.15 0.10 18.58
N ALA A 35 -11.74 -0.78 19.50
CA ALA A 35 -12.12 -0.66 20.92
C ALA A 35 -11.64 0.68 21.51
N TYR A 36 -10.40 1.07 21.21
CA TYR A 36 -9.87 2.37 21.62
C TYR A 36 -10.65 3.54 20.99
N LEU A 37 -10.93 3.49 19.69
CA LEU A 37 -11.66 4.57 19.01
C LEU A 37 -13.09 4.73 19.54
N GLN A 38 -13.77 3.62 19.82
CA GLN A 38 -15.16 3.62 20.26
C GLN A 38 -15.38 4.40 21.56
N GLU A 39 -14.40 4.44 22.46
CA GLU A 39 -14.47 5.22 23.71
C GLU A 39 -14.33 6.74 23.49
N HIS A 40 -13.82 7.14 22.32
CA HIS A 40 -13.45 8.53 22.02
C HIS A 40 -14.31 9.20 20.96
N VAL A 41 -15.24 8.46 20.33
CA VAL A 41 -16.12 8.99 19.29
C VAL A 41 -17.58 8.70 19.63
N THR A 42 -18.46 9.66 19.37
CA THR A 42 -19.90 9.48 19.55
C THR A 42 -20.49 8.59 18.45
N ASP A 43 -19.98 8.71 17.23
CA ASP A 43 -20.42 7.95 16.06
C ASP A 43 -19.21 7.40 15.30
N LEU A 44 -19.22 6.10 15.01
CA LEU A 44 -18.16 5.42 14.27
C LEU A 44 -18.72 4.74 13.02
N ASN A 45 -18.32 5.26 11.85
CA ASN A 45 -18.61 4.64 10.56
C ASN A 45 -17.36 3.95 10.03
N LEU A 46 -17.40 2.63 9.91
CA LEU A 46 -16.26 1.81 9.49
C LEU A 46 -16.51 1.20 8.10
N SER A 47 -15.52 1.33 7.21
CA SER A 47 -15.48 0.62 5.94
C SER A 47 -14.18 -0.17 5.85
N ILE A 48 -14.30 -1.50 5.78
CA ILE A 48 -13.15 -2.41 5.68
C ILE A 48 -13.05 -2.90 4.24
N LEU A 49 -11.85 -2.83 3.68
CA LEU A 49 -11.52 -3.47 2.41
C LEU A 49 -10.65 -4.68 2.71
N ASP A 50 -11.28 -5.86 2.80
CA ASP A 50 -10.60 -7.13 2.99
C ASP A 50 -10.33 -7.76 1.62
N TYR A 51 -9.13 -7.52 1.08
CA TYR A 51 -8.69 -8.15 -0.15
C TYR A 51 -7.95 -9.45 0.19
N LEU A 52 -8.43 -10.59 -0.29
CA LEU A 52 -7.76 -11.90 -0.14
C LEU A 52 -6.32 -11.90 -0.66
N SER A 53 -6.02 -11.04 -1.63
CA SER A 53 -4.66 -10.74 -2.07
C SER A 53 -4.57 -9.29 -2.54
N SER A 54 -3.52 -8.59 -2.12
CA SER A 54 -3.15 -7.27 -2.64
C SER A 54 -1.82 -7.42 -3.36
N GLN A 55 -1.83 -7.35 -4.68
CA GLN A 55 -0.58 -7.27 -5.45
C GLN A 55 -0.13 -5.81 -5.50
N VAL A 56 0.98 -5.54 -4.82
CA VAL A 56 1.65 -4.24 -4.91
C VAL A 56 2.59 -4.29 -6.10
N TYR A 57 2.23 -3.58 -7.16
CA TYR A 57 3.11 -3.39 -8.31
C TYR A 57 4.15 -2.32 -7.94
N GLY A 58 5.36 -2.78 -7.59
CA GLY A 58 6.53 -1.93 -7.44
C GLY A 58 7.25 -1.72 -8.76
N VAL A 59 8.22 -0.81 -8.78
CA VAL A 59 9.08 -0.67 -9.95
C VAL A 59 9.98 -1.91 -10.06
N TRP A 60 10.05 -2.51 -11.24
CA TRP A 60 10.80 -3.75 -11.45
C TRP A 60 12.30 -3.48 -11.30
N SER A 61 12.92 -4.03 -10.27
CA SER A 61 14.37 -3.86 -10.01
C SER A 61 15.24 -4.32 -11.18
N GLY A 62 14.83 -5.35 -11.92
CA GLY A 62 15.52 -5.81 -13.13
C GLY A 62 15.52 -4.80 -14.28
N ALA A 63 14.60 -3.83 -14.27
CA ALA A 63 14.54 -2.76 -15.26
C ALA A 63 15.47 -1.59 -14.94
N PHE A 64 16.10 -1.56 -13.76
CA PHE A 64 17.05 -0.51 -13.41
C PHE A 64 18.49 -0.98 -13.67
N ASN A 65 19.22 -0.27 -14.54
CA ASN A 65 20.62 -0.53 -14.78
C ASN A 65 21.47 0.24 -13.75
N GLU A 66 21.95 -0.45 -12.71
CA GLU A 66 22.73 0.17 -11.63
C GLU A 66 24.02 0.83 -12.12
N SER A 67 24.71 0.22 -13.10
CA SER A 67 25.97 0.75 -13.64
C SER A 67 25.76 2.08 -14.36
N LYS A 68 24.65 2.22 -15.08
CA LYS A 68 24.28 3.45 -15.81
C LYS A 68 23.41 4.40 -14.99
N ARG A 69 22.88 3.95 -13.86
CA ARG A 69 21.86 4.64 -13.05
C ARG A 69 20.64 5.09 -13.87
N LEU A 70 20.22 4.26 -14.81
CA LEU A 70 19.12 4.57 -15.74
C LEU A 70 18.16 3.39 -15.85
N TRP A 71 16.89 3.71 -16.08
CA TRP A 71 15.87 2.72 -16.42
C TRP A 71 16.09 2.22 -17.84
N ILE A 72 15.97 0.90 -18.04
CA ILE A 72 16.02 0.27 -19.35
C ILE A 72 14.64 0.40 -19.99
N ASP A 73 14.55 1.19 -21.04
CA ASP A 73 13.31 1.49 -21.77
C ASP A 73 13.25 0.83 -23.16
N THR A 74 14.27 0.07 -23.53
CA THR A 74 14.38 -0.51 -24.87
C THR A 74 13.27 -1.53 -25.16
N PRO A 75 12.70 -1.57 -26.39
CA PRO A 75 11.66 -2.54 -26.76
C PRO A 75 12.06 -4.00 -26.57
N LYS A 76 13.35 -4.31 -26.76
CA LYS A 76 13.90 -5.64 -26.52
C LYS A 76 13.64 -6.11 -25.08
N PHE A 77 14.02 -5.28 -24.11
CA PHE A 77 13.89 -5.60 -22.70
C PHE A 77 12.44 -5.52 -22.22
N MET A 78 11.73 -4.45 -22.58
CA MET A 78 10.37 -4.18 -22.06
C MET A 78 9.29 -5.08 -22.68
N VAL A 79 9.50 -5.59 -23.90
CA VAL A 79 8.48 -6.34 -24.64
C VAL A 79 8.96 -7.75 -24.98
N HIS A 80 10.05 -7.89 -25.74
CA HIS A 80 10.44 -9.20 -26.27
C HIS A 80 10.88 -10.16 -25.17
N ASP A 81 11.70 -9.70 -24.24
CA ASP A 81 12.22 -10.53 -23.15
C ASP A 81 11.10 -10.91 -22.16
N VAL A 82 10.18 -9.98 -21.87
CA VAL A 82 8.97 -10.24 -21.05
C VAL A 82 8.04 -11.25 -21.71
N LEU A 83 7.75 -11.10 -23.00
CA LEU A 83 6.90 -12.06 -23.73
C LEU A 83 7.54 -13.44 -23.81
N LYS A 84 8.87 -13.52 -23.89
CA LYS A 84 9.60 -14.78 -23.86
C LYS A 84 9.48 -15.46 -22.50
N SER A 85 9.65 -14.73 -21.39
CA SER A 85 9.55 -15.31 -20.04
C SER A 85 8.16 -15.87 -19.74
N LEU A 86 7.09 -15.19 -20.20
CA LEU A 86 5.71 -15.66 -20.04
C LEU A 86 5.39 -16.93 -20.82
N ARG A 87 6.10 -17.20 -21.93
CA ARG A 87 5.91 -18.41 -22.76
C ARG A 87 6.59 -19.66 -22.20
N ILE A 88 7.51 -19.53 -21.25
CA ILE A 88 8.23 -20.66 -20.64
C ILE A 88 7.39 -21.31 -19.51
N HIS A 89 6.29 -20.69 -19.09
CA HIS A 89 5.40 -21.17 -18.02
C HIS A 89 4.07 -21.75 -18.52
N LYS A 90 4.01 -22.21 -19.77
CA LYS A 90 2.95 -23.08 -20.31
C LYS A 90 3.54 -24.43 -20.66
#